data_AF-A0A947CHZ1-F1
#
_entry.id   AF-A0A947CHZ1-F1
#
_cell.length_a   1.000
_cell.length_b   1.000
_cell.length_c   1.000
_cell.angle_alpha   90.00
_cell.angle_beta   90.00
_cell.angle_gamma   90.00
#
_symmetry.space_group_name_H-M   'P 1'
#
loop_
_entity.id
_entity.type
_entity.pdbx_description
1 polymer ?
#
loop_
_entity_poly.entity_id
_entity_poly.type
_entity_poly.pdbx_seq_one_letter_code
_entity_poly.pdbx_strand_id
1 'polypeptide(L)'
;MSTGPTMARGTRRRHPRRGTAMILVMISVAVALVLTSSFLLEQTTATGQASNLERRTQARAVAESGLALALAYVEANPGWRGVARDGVWLDETPFGDGTFSVVGTDETDGDVRDGEEDPLTLVVTASVGDATEVVEAVLSPRASRRRVLLVVPNADWLGVNDERRRDQFERWGFDVTLINQRDPREAFRAAFDGVDAVYVPESVDSGSIGRKLRDAPVGVVLEENFLSDEMGLVHRGGSTYPWAYRIDVVDASHPITRDLGLGPATLVRRRTSFRYVNGVLTPAARILARRNGGGSVVLAVVESGGQLFGGDRAAGRRVLLPIGGGSFNWSLLRPDGLTLVEESLRWAADPPAPDLVARWPLDETSGKVAADAMGGLDGQYRNGVDVGLTGAFHRWPYIGLDGRNDDVAIPHGDGLMLDEGTIALWFRTDRPARQQGLFSKNAVRTGGVGDLALWVQSGRVQARLGSVGRTHLVAGGDIEAGVWHHVAFSFGPTGMRLVVDGKIVAQDGYAGGLGPSSGGPGNREPVAFGGLNWRRRSDAPSRVQTRLRGELSDVRVYDRAIALEEIARLIERPSYVVQWDEGL
;
A
#
# COMPACT_ATOMS: atom_id res chain seq x y z
N MET A 1 88.17 -69.97 -32.66
CA MET A 1 87.00 -69.60 -33.49
C MET A 1 85.72 -70.01 -32.76
N SER A 2 84.94 -68.98 -32.41
CA SER A 2 83.50 -68.87 -32.12
C SER A 2 82.77 -69.58 -30.95
N THR A 3 81.87 -68.77 -30.37
CA THR A 3 80.68 -69.00 -29.51
C THR A 3 80.91 -69.10 -28.00
N GLY A 4 80.24 -68.34 -27.10
CA GLY A 4 79.14 -67.38 -27.21
C GLY A 4 78.88 -66.63 -25.88
N PRO A 5 77.91 -65.68 -25.79
CA PRO A 5 77.76 -64.69 -24.72
C PRO A 5 76.55 -64.93 -23.76
N THR A 6 76.17 -63.90 -22.97
CA THR A 6 74.95 -63.69 -22.12
C THR A 6 75.04 -64.21 -20.65
N MET A 7 74.63 -63.52 -19.56
CA MET A 7 73.62 -62.48 -19.29
C MET A 7 74.04 -61.59 -18.09
N ALA A 8 73.76 -60.28 -18.14
CA ALA A 8 73.78 -59.39 -16.98
C ALA A 8 72.34 -59.11 -16.50
N ARG A 9 72.06 -59.43 -15.23
CA ARG A 9 70.81 -59.09 -14.51
C ARG A 9 70.79 -57.59 -14.17
N GLY A 10 69.82 -56.86 -14.71
CA GLY A 10 69.51 -55.49 -14.27
C GLY A 10 68.70 -55.49 -12.97
N THR A 11 69.28 -54.94 -11.90
CA THR A 11 68.55 -54.65 -10.65
C THR A 11 67.94 -53.24 -10.72
N ARG A 12 66.60 -53.16 -10.74
CA ARG A 12 65.86 -51.90 -10.58
C ARG A 12 66.04 -51.37 -9.15
N ARG A 13 66.79 -50.28 -8.98
CA ARG A 13 66.83 -49.50 -7.73
C ARG A 13 65.52 -48.73 -7.55
N ARG A 14 64.80 -48.99 -6.46
CA ARG A 14 63.67 -48.15 -5.97
C ARG A 14 64.24 -46.87 -5.36
N HIS A 15 63.84 -45.70 -5.87
CA HIS A 15 64.13 -44.42 -5.21
C HIS A 15 63.33 -44.27 -3.90
N PRO A 16 63.93 -43.74 -2.82
CA PRO A 16 63.23 -43.52 -1.56
C PRO A 16 62.20 -42.39 -1.68
N ARG A 17 60.95 -42.65 -1.25
CA ARG A 17 59.77 -41.78 -1.28
C ARG A 17 59.84 -40.57 -0.32
N ARG A 18 60.99 -39.90 -0.20
CA ARG A 18 61.17 -38.74 0.70
C ARG A 18 60.74 -37.41 0.06
N GLY A 19 60.81 -37.30 -1.27
CA GLY A 19 60.38 -36.08 -1.98
C GLY A 19 58.86 -35.86 -1.96
N THR A 20 58.07 -36.94 -2.09
CA THR A 20 56.60 -36.85 -2.15
C THR A 20 55.98 -36.47 -0.81
N ALA A 21 56.55 -36.97 0.31
CA ALA A 21 56.11 -36.62 1.66
C ALA A 21 56.37 -35.14 1.98
N MET A 22 57.53 -34.60 1.57
CA MET A 22 57.85 -33.19 1.81
C MET A 22 56.96 -32.25 0.99
N ILE A 23 56.64 -32.60 -0.27
CA ILE A 23 55.70 -31.84 -1.11
C ILE A 23 54.29 -31.82 -0.50
N LEU A 24 53.80 -32.96 0.01
CA LEU A 24 52.49 -33.02 0.66
C LEU A 24 52.43 -32.18 1.94
N VAL A 25 53.48 -32.19 2.75
CA VAL A 25 53.58 -31.33 3.94
C VAL A 25 53.61 -29.86 3.56
N MET A 26 54.37 -29.49 2.53
CA MET A 26 54.45 -28.10 2.05
C MET A 26 53.11 -27.60 1.52
N ILE A 27 52.39 -28.42 0.74
CA ILE A 27 51.03 -28.11 0.27
C ILE A 27 50.08 -27.96 1.45
N SER A 28 50.15 -28.86 2.44
CA SER A 28 49.29 -28.82 3.63
C SER A 28 49.52 -27.54 4.45
N VAL A 29 50.77 -27.14 4.64
CA VAL A 29 51.13 -25.89 5.34
C VAL A 29 50.71 -24.66 4.54
N ALA A 30 50.88 -24.66 3.22
CA ALA A 30 50.44 -23.56 2.35
C ALA A 30 48.91 -23.41 2.38
N VAL A 31 48.16 -24.50 2.29
CA VAL A 31 46.70 -24.50 2.39
C VAL A 31 46.25 -24.01 3.77
N ALA A 32 46.90 -24.47 4.85
CA ALA A 32 46.60 -24.02 6.21
C ALA A 32 46.86 -22.50 6.37
N LEU A 33 47.94 -21.98 5.82
CA LEU A 33 48.25 -20.54 5.83
C LEU A 33 47.22 -19.72 5.04
N VAL A 34 46.81 -20.20 3.86
CA VAL A 34 45.79 -19.53 3.03
C VAL A 34 44.43 -19.55 3.74
N LEU A 35 44.03 -20.67 4.32
CA LEU A 35 42.77 -20.78 5.06
C LEU A 35 42.77 -19.91 6.31
N THR A 36 43.86 -19.88 7.07
CA THR A 36 44.00 -19.02 8.26
C THR A 36 43.96 -17.54 7.87
N SER A 37 44.65 -17.15 6.80
CA SER A 37 44.63 -15.77 6.31
C SER A 37 43.25 -15.36 5.79
N SER A 38 42.56 -16.27 5.08
CA SER A 38 41.20 -16.03 4.59
C SER A 38 40.20 -15.89 5.74
N PHE A 39 40.31 -16.75 6.77
CA PHE A 39 39.49 -16.68 7.96
C PHE A 39 39.72 -15.38 8.75
N LEU A 40 40.96 -14.92 8.88
CA LEU A 40 41.28 -13.65 9.56
C LEU A 40 40.76 -12.43 8.77
N LEU A 41 40.89 -12.45 7.43
CA LEU A 41 40.31 -11.41 6.57
C LEU A 41 38.78 -11.40 6.64
N GLU A 42 38.15 -12.58 6.62
CA GLU A 42 36.70 -12.73 6.70
C GLU A 42 36.17 -12.30 8.07
N GLN A 43 36.84 -12.69 9.16
CA GLN A 43 36.48 -12.29 10.53
C GLN A 43 36.61 -10.78 10.75
N THR A 44 37.67 -10.15 10.21
CA THR A 44 37.85 -8.69 10.28
C THR A 44 36.79 -7.95 9.46
N THR A 45 36.42 -8.46 8.28
CA THR A 45 35.30 -7.89 7.51
C THR A 45 33.94 -8.07 8.18
N ALA A 46 33.66 -9.24 8.77
CA ALA A 46 32.39 -9.53 9.44
C ALA A 46 32.20 -8.72 10.74
N THR A 47 33.26 -8.57 11.54
CA THR A 47 33.24 -7.71 12.73
C THR A 47 33.14 -6.21 12.38
N GLY A 48 33.78 -5.79 11.29
CA GLY A 48 33.60 -4.44 10.74
C GLY A 48 32.17 -4.18 10.26
N GLN A 49 31.54 -5.14 9.57
CA GLN A 49 30.15 -5.03 9.12
C GLN A 49 29.16 -5.02 10.28
N ALA A 50 29.35 -5.89 11.30
CA ALA A 50 28.47 -5.94 12.46
C ALA A 50 28.51 -4.65 13.29
N SER A 51 29.72 -4.11 13.55
CA SER A 51 29.88 -2.86 14.29
C SER A 51 29.39 -1.62 13.52
N ASN A 52 29.46 -1.64 12.19
CA ASN A 52 28.88 -0.58 11.36
C ASN A 52 27.35 -0.66 11.32
N LEU A 53 26.78 -1.87 11.30
CA LEU A 53 25.33 -2.07 11.38
C LEU A 53 24.78 -1.63 12.75
N GLU A 54 25.48 -1.95 13.83
CA GLU A 54 25.13 -1.51 15.18
C GLU A 54 25.14 0.01 15.31
N ARG A 55 26.22 0.67 14.84
CA ARG A 55 26.32 2.14 14.85
C ARG A 55 25.25 2.82 14.00
N ARG A 56 24.90 2.26 12.83
CA ARG A 56 23.76 2.76 12.03
C ARG A 56 22.42 2.58 12.72
N THR A 57 22.20 1.44 13.39
CA THR A 57 20.96 1.21 14.14
C THR A 57 20.82 2.20 15.30
N GLN A 58 21.93 2.49 15.99
CA GLN A 58 21.97 3.51 17.04
C GLN A 58 21.75 4.92 16.48
N ALA A 59 22.44 5.30 15.40
CA ALA A 59 22.25 6.59 14.73
C ALA A 59 20.79 6.79 14.30
N ARG A 60 20.13 5.73 13.79
CA ARG A 60 18.71 5.76 13.46
C ARG A 60 17.83 5.97 14.70
N ALA A 61 18.08 5.28 15.80
CA ALA A 61 17.32 5.47 17.03
C ALA A 61 17.47 6.89 17.60
N VAL A 62 18.67 7.47 17.49
CA VAL A 62 18.93 8.87 17.83
C VAL A 62 18.17 9.81 16.89
N ALA A 63 18.16 9.53 15.57
CA ALA A 63 17.42 10.31 14.58
C ALA A 63 15.91 10.28 14.85
N GLU A 64 15.33 9.11 15.11
CA GLU A 64 13.91 8.92 15.44
C GLU A 64 13.54 9.64 16.76
N SER A 65 14.45 9.65 17.74
CA SER A 65 14.27 10.39 19.00
C SER A 65 14.34 11.90 18.80
N GLY A 66 15.29 12.38 17.98
CA GLY A 66 15.41 13.78 17.60
C GLY A 66 14.19 14.28 16.82
N LEU A 67 13.66 13.45 15.94
CA LEU A 67 12.41 13.70 15.23
C LEU A 67 11.23 13.76 16.21
N ALA A 68 11.11 12.81 17.13
CA ALA A 68 10.06 12.82 18.16
C ALA A 68 10.13 14.08 19.04
N LEU A 69 11.34 14.58 19.35
CA LEU A 69 11.52 15.83 20.09
C LEU A 69 11.13 17.07 19.27
N ALA A 70 11.55 17.13 18.00
CA ALA A 70 11.20 18.22 17.08
C ALA A 70 9.69 18.30 16.88
N LEU A 71 9.07 17.15 16.68
CA LEU A 71 7.63 16.97 16.70
C LEU A 71 7.05 17.49 18.02
N ALA A 72 7.48 16.96 19.18
CA ALA A 72 7.00 17.36 20.51
C ALA A 72 6.98 18.88 20.73
N TYR A 73 8.00 19.58 20.21
CA TYR A 73 8.11 21.04 20.28
C TYR A 73 7.00 21.77 19.51
N VAL A 74 6.50 21.24 18.39
CA VAL A 74 5.54 21.91 17.48
C VAL A 74 4.12 22.09 18.08
N GLU A 75 3.47 21.06 18.64
CA GLU A 75 2.17 21.05 19.45
C GLU A 75 2.37 21.58 20.85
N ALA A 76 3.58 21.50 21.42
CA ALA A 76 3.80 22.21 22.68
C ALA A 76 3.76 23.75 22.46
N ASN A 77 3.99 24.23 21.23
CA ASN A 77 4.12 25.66 20.93
C ASN A 77 3.24 26.07 19.75
N PRO A 78 1.94 26.33 19.93
CA PRO A 78 1.03 26.71 18.84
C PRO A 78 1.47 27.96 18.06
N GLY A 79 2.31 28.84 18.62
CA GLY A 79 2.91 29.98 17.91
C GLY A 79 4.25 29.71 17.21
N TRP A 80 4.68 28.45 17.04
CA TRP A 80 6.03 28.12 16.57
C TRP A 80 6.34 28.76 15.20
N ARG A 81 5.37 28.88 14.29
CA ARG A 81 5.55 29.55 12.98
C ARG A 81 5.93 31.02 13.10
N GLY A 82 5.50 31.71 14.16
CA GLY A 82 5.90 33.09 14.44
C GLY A 82 7.34 33.24 14.95
N VAL A 83 7.99 32.15 15.33
CA VAL A 83 9.29 32.14 16.02
C VAL A 83 10.36 31.40 15.22
N ALA A 84 10.00 30.26 14.63
CA ALA A 84 10.86 29.44 13.81
C ALA A 84 11.31 30.18 12.54
N ARG A 85 12.44 29.73 12.01
CA ARG A 85 12.99 30.17 10.74
C ARG A 85 13.24 28.95 9.89
N ASP A 86 13.18 29.13 8.58
CA ASP A 86 13.67 28.12 7.64
C ASP A 86 15.13 27.78 7.96
N GLY A 87 15.46 26.49 7.92
CA GLY A 87 16.79 25.97 8.18
C GLY A 87 16.94 25.29 9.55
N VAL A 88 18.11 25.44 10.17
CA VAL A 88 18.50 24.62 11.35
C VAL A 88 17.77 25.10 12.61
N TRP A 89 16.99 24.21 13.21
CA TRP A 89 16.25 24.43 14.46
C TRP A 89 17.03 23.95 15.68
N LEU A 90 17.70 22.80 15.54
CA LEU A 90 18.61 22.24 16.52
C LEU A 90 19.87 21.81 15.79
N ASP A 91 21.04 22.07 16.37
CA ASP A 91 22.32 21.74 15.74
C ASP A 91 23.16 20.89 16.69
N GLU A 92 23.68 19.77 16.18
CA GLU A 92 24.55 18.79 16.86
C GLU A 92 24.17 18.50 18.31
N THR A 93 22.86 18.38 18.57
CA THR A 93 22.34 18.20 19.93
C THR A 93 22.68 16.80 20.45
N PRO A 94 23.31 16.66 21.62
CA PRO A 94 23.72 15.36 22.14
C PRO A 94 22.51 14.56 22.63
N PHE A 95 22.44 13.28 22.26
CA PHE A 95 21.41 12.35 22.73
C PHE A 95 21.94 10.91 22.74
N GLY A 96 21.99 10.31 23.93
CA GLY A 96 22.65 9.00 24.12
C GLY A 96 24.13 9.06 23.74
N ASP A 97 24.54 8.15 22.86
CA ASP A 97 25.92 8.02 22.37
C ASP A 97 26.17 8.78 21.05
N GLY A 98 25.22 9.59 20.58
CA GLY A 98 25.28 10.33 19.32
C GLY A 98 24.84 11.78 19.42
N THR A 99 24.82 12.44 18.28
CA THR A 99 24.27 13.79 18.10
C THR A 99 23.17 13.79 17.04
N PHE A 100 22.26 14.75 17.09
CA PHE A 100 21.31 15.00 16.01
C PHE A 100 21.14 16.50 15.74
N SER A 101 20.93 16.86 14.48
CA SER A 101 20.49 18.18 14.05
C SER A 101 19.10 18.07 13.45
N VAL A 102 18.27 19.08 13.68
CA VAL A 102 16.92 19.22 13.13
C VAL A 102 16.93 20.42 12.20
N VAL A 103 16.48 20.22 10.97
CA VAL A 103 16.29 21.25 9.97
C VAL A 103 14.81 21.28 9.62
N GLY A 104 14.16 22.43 9.77
CA GLY A 104 12.80 22.65 9.32
C GLY A 104 12.81 23.52 8.08
N THR A 105 12.29 23.00 6.96
CA THR A 105 12.21 23.73 5.69
C THR A 105 10.80 23.79 5.15
N ASP A 106 10.44 24.92 4.55
CA ASP A 106 9.26 25.03 3.71
C ASP A 106 9.64 24.69 2.25
N GLU A 107 8.94 23.74 1.63
CA GLU A 107 9.22 23.31 0.25
C GLU A 107 8.49 24.17 -0.81
N THR A 108 7.55 25.02 -0.41
CA THR A 108 6.69 25.79 -1.34
C THR A 108 7.35 27.09 -1.77
N ASP A 109 7.91 27.86 -0.83
CA ASP A 109 8.55 29.16 -1.10
C ASP A 109 9.79 29.47 -0.25
N GLY A 110 10.12 28.61 0.73
CA GLY A 110 11.28 28.78 1.61
C GLY A 110 11.07 29.81 2.73
N ASP A 111 9.83 30.14 3.07
CA ASP A 111 9.50 30.89 4.28
C ASP A 111 8.50 30.13 5.16
N VAL A 112 8.97 29.57 6.27
CA VAL A 112 8.12 28.84 7.23
C VAL A 112 7.06 29.71 7.94
N ARG A 113 6.90 30.98 7.56
CA ARG A 113 6.12 32.02 8.25
C ARG A 113 4.90 32.50 7.48
N ASP A 114 4.82 32.31 6.17
CA ASP A 114 3.83 32.94 5.30
C ASP A 114 2.75 31.99 4.77
N GLY A 115 2.37 30.98 5.56
CA GLY A 115 1.11 30.28 5.30
C GLY A 115 0.63 29.43 6.47
N GLU A 116 -0.63 29.60 6.84
CA GLU A 116 -1.36 28.60 7.64
C GLU A 116 -1.56 27.28 6.85
N GLU A 117 -1.21 27.28 5.55
CA GLU A 117 -1.49 26.22 4.57
C GLU A 117 -0.23 25.55 3.97
N ASP A 118 0.99 25.93 4.38
CA ASP A 118 2.22 25.36 3.82
C ASP A 118 2.78 24.17 4.64
N PRO A 119 3.20 23.08 3.95
CA PRO A 119 3.80 21.91 4.59
C PRO A 119 5.23 22.21 5.05
N LEU A 120 5.50 21.90 6.31
CA LEU A 120 6.84 21.96 6.87
C LEU A 120 7.52 20.59 6.75
N THR A 121 8.66 20.51 6.09
CA THR A 121 9.52 19.32 6.11
C THR A 121 10.52 19.43 7.26
N LEU A 122 10.46 18.50 8.21
CA LEU A 122 11.46 18.30 9.25
C LEU A 122 12.44 17.21 8.83
N VAL A 123 13.70 17.58 8.63
CA VAL A 123 14.80 16.66 8.37
C VAL A 123 15.65 16.56 9.64
N VAL A 124 15.77 15.35 10.18
CA VAL A 124 16.65 15.06 11.31
C VAL A 124 17.82 14.23 10.85
N THR A 125 19.02 14.78 10.99
CA THR A 125 20.27 14.08 10.70
C THR A 125 20.94 13.72 12.01
N ALA A 126 21.16 12.43 12.26
CA ALA A 126 21.87 11.96 13.46
C ALA A 126 23.17 11.25 13.11
N SER A 127 24.18 11.40 13.96
CA SER A 127 25.48 10.77 13.81
C SER A 127 25.92 10.05 15.09
N VAL A 128 26.43 8.84 14.94
CA VAL A 128 27.08 8.04 16.00
C VAL A 128 28.42 7.54 15.47
N GLY A 129 29.51 8.18 15.91
CA GLY A 129 30.84 7.99 15.29
C GLY A 129 30.83 8.41 13.83
N ASP A 130 31.22 7.50 12.92
CA ASP A 130 31.24 7.76 11.47
C ASP A 130 29.92 7.40 10.75
N ALA A 131 28.92 6.87 11.49
CA ALA A 131 27.63 6.49 10.92
C ALA A 131 26.65 7.65 11.02
N THR A 132 26.06 8.04 9.89
CA THR A 132 25.03 9.07 9.79
C THR A 132 23.73 8.47 9.26
N GLU A 133 22.61 8.80 9.90
CA GLU A 133 21.26 8.41 9.47
C GLU A 133 20.39 9.66 9.38
N VAL A 134 19.49 9.69 8.40
CA VAL A 134 18.57 10.80 8.17
C VAL A 134 17.15 10.25 8.26
N VAL A 135 16.31 10.92 9.06
CA VAL A 135 14.87 10.67 9.10
C VAL A 135 14.15 11.97 8.78
N GLU A 136 13.01 11.84 8.11
CA GLU A 136 12.25 12.97 7.60
C GLU A 136 10.79 12.81 8.01
N ALA A 137 10.15 13.92 8.37
CA ALA A 137 8.70 14.02 8.52
C ALA A 137 8.19 15.27 7.84
N VAL A 138 7.10 15.15 7.09
CA VAL A 138 6.38 16.29 6.53
C VAL A 138 5.18 16.59 7.42
N LEU A 139 5.21 17.76 8.04
CA LEU A 139 4.12 18.39 8.78
C LEU A 139 3.28 19.19 7.80
N SER A 140 2.34 18.55 7.14
CA SER A 140 1.31 19.27 6.38
C SER A 140 0.36 20.00 7.35
N PRO A 141 -0.16 21.18 6.99
CA PRO A 141 -1.33 21.71 7.67
C PRO A 141 -2.47 20.70 7.55
N ARG A 142 -3.36 20.69 8.54
CA ARG A 142 -4.44 19.71 8.65
C ARG A 142 -5.14 19.61 7.28
N ALA A 143 -4.86 18.53 6.55
CA ALA A 143 -5.74 18.08 5.48
C ALA A 143 -7.16 18.17 6.04
N SER A 144 -8.04 18.88 5.34
CA SER A 144 -9.43 19.12 5.75
C SER A 144 -9.93 17.86 6.48
N ARG A 145 -10.18 17.96 7.80
CA ARG A 145 -10.56 16.80 8.61
C ARG A 145 -11.61 16.01 7.84
N ARG A 146 -11.46 14.69 7.73
CA ARG A 146 -12.50 13.90 7.07
C ARG A 146 -13.82 14.14 7.78
N ARG A 147 -14.82 14.54 7.03
CA ARG A 147 -16.11 14.97 7.54
C ARG A 147 -17.01 13.73 7.62
N VAL A 148 -17.57 13.48 8.79
CA VAL A 148 -18.46 12.35 9.04
C VAL A 148 -19.84 12.88 9.36
N LEU A 149 -20.84 12.39 8.63
CA LEU A 149 -22.23 12.58 8.98
C LEU A 149 -22.64 11.50 9.97
N LEU A 150 -22.80 11.87 11.24
CA LEU A 150 -23.33 10.98 12.27
C LEU A 150 -24.86 11.08 12.28
N VAL A 151 -25.52 9.98 11.93
CA VAL A 151 -26.98 9.89 11.98
C VAL A 151 -27.42 9.65 13.42
N VAL A 152 -28.33 10.47 13.92
CA VAL A 152 -28.75 10.43 15.32
C VAL A 152 -30.27 10.44 15.47
N PRO A 153 -30.81 9.87 16.56
CA PRO A 153 -32.24 9.93 16.81
C PRO A 153 -32.79 11.36 16.94
N ASN A 154 -31.99 12.23 17.56
CA ASN A 154 -32.24 13.65 17.74
C ASN A 154 -30.89 14.40 17.89
N ALA A 155 -30.64 15.39 17.04
CA ALA A 155 -29.42 16.20 17.01
C ALA A 155 -29.43 17.32 18.05
N ASP A 156 -30.60 17.75 18.52
CA ASP A 156 -30.74 18.75 19.58
C ASP A 156 -30.47 18.14 20.97
N TRP A 157 -30.61 16.82 21.09
CA TRP A 157 -30.39 16.08 22.33
C TRP A 157 -29.84 14.69 22.04
N LEU A 158 -28.52 14.58 22.09
CA LEU A 158 -27.82 13.32 21.87
C LEU A 158 -27.96 12.41 23.09
N GLY A 159 -28.16 11.11 22.82
CA GLY A 159 -28.02 10.10 23.86
C GLY A 159 -26.55 9.91 24.25
N VAL A 160 -26.29 9.51 25.49
CA VAL A 160 -24.92 9.32 26.04
C VAL A 160 -24.00 8.47 25.16
N ASN A 161 -24.54 7.45 24.47
CA ASN A 161 -23.72 6.63 23.57
C ASN A 161 -23.34 7.37 22.27
N ASP A 162 -24.22 8.24 21.77
CA ASP A 162 -23.99 8.99 20.54
C ASP A 162 -23.08 10.21 20.80
N GLU A 163 -23.20 10.84 21.97
CA GLU A 163 -22.21 11.81 22.46
C GLU A 163 -20.81 11.20 22.51
N ARG A 164 -20.67 10.02 23.13
CA ARG A 164 -19.38 9.32 23.21
C ARG A 164 -18.83 8.91 21.84
N ARG A 165 -19.70 8.57 20.88
CA ARG A 165 -19.29 8.30 19.50
C ARG A 165 -18.74 9.56 18.84
N ARG A 166 -19.49 10.66 18.87
CA ARG A 166 -19.06 11.96 18.34
C ARG A 166 -17.71 12.36 18.93
N ASP A 167 -17.60 12.39 20.25
CA ASP A 167 -16.36 12.79 20.94
C ASP A 167 -15.19 11.86 20.59
N GLN A 168 -15.46 10.56 20.37
CA GLN A 168 -14.42 9.60 19.97
C GLN A 168 -13.99 9.82 18.52
N PHE A 169 -14.90 10.15 17.61
CA PHE A 169 -14.59 10.42 16.20
C PHE A 169 -13.80 11.72 16.06
N GLU A 170 -14.17 12.76 16.81
CA GLU A 170 -13.41 14.02 16.89
C GLU A 170 -11.98 13.78 17.39
N ARG A 171 -11.81 12.91 18.41
CA ARG A 171 -10.47 12.48 18.89
C ARG A 171 -9.66 11.71 17.85
N TRP A 172 -10.30 11.01 16.93
CA TRP A 172 -9.64 10.33 15.81
C TRP A 172 -9.33 11.28 14.64
N GLY A 173 -9.71 12.56 14.74
CA GLY A 173 -9.42 13.58 13.75
C GLY A 173 -10.52 13.77 12.70
N PHE A 174 -11.73 13.26 12.92
CA PHE A 174 -12.88 13.52 12.06
C PHE A 174 -13.60 14.82 12.45
N ASP A 175 -14.17 15.52 11.48
CA ASP A 175 -15.13 16.59 11.73
C ASP A 175 -16.55 16.00 11.69
N VAL A 176 -17.32 16.12 12.77
CA VAL A 176 -18.59 15.40 12.91
C VAL A 176 -19.76 16.35 12.75
N THR A 177 -20.56 16.12 11.70
CA THR A 177 -21.84 16.78 11.49
C THR A 177 -22.98 15.83 11.86
N LEU A 178 -24.05 16.38 12.43
CA LEU A 178 -25.20 15.59 12.88
C LEU A 178 -26.36 15.73 11.89
N ILE A 179 -27.12 14.64 11.70
CA ILE A 179 -28.40 14.68 10.99
C ILE A 179 -29.44 13.87 11.75
N ASN A 180 -30.67 14.40 11.85
CA ASN A 180 -31.73 13.67 12.52
C ASN A 180 -32.20 12.53 11.63
N GLN A 181 -32.41 11.34 12.20
CA GLN A 181 -32.97 10.19 11.49
C GLN A 181 -34.31 10.49 10.80
N ARG A 182 -35.08 11.45 11.34
CA ARG A 182 -36.39 11.88 10.83
C ARG A 182 -36.29 12.96 9.76
N ASP A 183 -35.11 13.54 9.53
CA ASP A 183 -34.92 14.51 8.46
C ASP A 183 -35.27 13.88 7.10
N PRO A 184 -35.86 14.67 6.20
CA PRO A 184 -36.36 14.13 4.95
C PRO A 184 -35.22 13.78 3.98
N ARG A 185 -35.51 13.03 2.93
CA ARG A 185 -34.50 12.46 2.03
C ARG A 185 -33.64 13.53 1.35
N GLU A 186 -34.23 14.69 1.05
CA GLU A 186 -33.54 15.85 0.48
C GLU A 186 -32.47 16.41 1.42
N ALA A 187 -32.70 16.42 2.73
CA ALA A 187 -31.71 16.87 3.71
C ALA A 187 -30.51 15.92 3.76
N PHE A 188 -30.76 14.60 3.74
CA PHE A 188 -29.69 13.60 3.62
C PHE A 188 -28.87 13.79 2.34
N ARG A 189 -29.55 14.01 1.19
CA ARG A 189 -28.87 14.25 -0.09
C ARG A 189 -27.98 15.49 -0.06
N ALA A 190 -28.48 16.59 0.49
CA ALA A 190 -27.70 17.82 0.63
C ALA A 190 -26.51 17.65 1.59
N ALA A 191 -26.69 16.88 2.67
CA ALA A 191 -25.63 16.61 3.63
C ALA A 191 -24.45 15.85 3.02
N PHE A 192 -24.68 14.99 2.00
CA PHE A 192 -23.62 14.21 1.36
C PHE A 192 -22.54 15.07 0.68
N ASP A 193 -22.89 16.24 0.15
CA ASP A 193 -21.92 17.14 -0.49
C ASP A 193 -20.89 17.71 0.51
N GLY A 194 -21.27 17.72 1.80
CA GLY A 194 -20.49 18.26 2.90
C GLY A 194 -19.72 17.22 3.71
N VAL A 195 -19.74 15.93 3.33
CA VAL A 195 -19.12 14.86 4.13
C VAL A 195 -18.39 13.84 3.28
N ASP A 196 -17.54 13.03 3.91
CA ASP A 196 -16.75 11.97 3.28
C ASP A 196 -17.29 10.57 3.63
N ALA A 197 -17.95 10.43 4.78
CA ALA A 197 -18.66 9.21 5.17
C ALA A 197 -19.89 9.48 6.04
N VAL A 198 -20.76 8.49 6.13
CA VAL A 198 -21.93 8.45 7.01
C VAL A 198 -21.75 7.32 8.02
N TYR A 199 -21.98 7.61 9.29
CA TYR A 199 -22.04 6.63 10.36
C TYR A 199 -23.47 6.45 10.84
N VAL A 200 -23.93 5.19 10.91
CA VAL A 200 -25.29 4.83 11.33
C VAL A 200 -25.24 3.97 12.59
N PRO A 201 -25.38 4.58 13.79
CA PRO A 201 -25.41 3.87 15.05
C PRO A 201 -26.66 3.00 15.21
N GLU A 202 -26.59 2.00 16.09
CA GLU A 202 -27.76 1.18 16.52
C GLU A 202 -28.84 2.00 17.26
N SER A 203 -28.55 3.23 17.70
CA SER A 203 -29.55 4.05 18.40
C SER A 203 -30.68 4.54 17.49
N VAL A 204 -30.49 4.49 16.17
CA VAL A 204 -31.47 4.97 15.20
C VAL A 204 -32.58 3.95 14.94
N ASP A 205 -33.75 4.45 14.57
CA ASP A 205 -34.88 3.66 14.12
C ASP A 205 -34.74 3.35 12.62
N SER A 206 -34.55 2.07 12.31
CA SER A 206 -34.39 1.59 10.93
C SER A 206 -35.58 1.93 10.03
N GLY A 207 -36.80 1.98 10.56
CA GLY A 207 -37.99 2.41 9.83
C GLY A 207 -37.93 3.88 9.39
N SER A 208 -37.39 4.75 10.24
CA SER A 208 -37.21 6.18 9.96
C SER A 208 -36.11 6.42 8.93
N ILE A 209 -35.04 5.62 8.94
CA ILE A 209 -33.95 5.72 7.95
C ILE A 209 -34.35 5.11 6.61
N GLY A 210 -34.90 3.89 6.62
CA GLY A 210 -35.28 3.15 5.42
C GLY A 210 -34.18 3.16 4.35
N ARG A 211 -34.53 3.61 3.15
CA ARG A 211 -33.60 3.67 1.99
C ARG A 211 -32.93 5.04 1.78
N LYS A 212 -33.00 5.98 2.74
CA LYS A 212 -32.42 7.33 2.58
C LYS A 212 -30.92 7.30 2.22
N LEU A 213 -30.18 6.32 2.75
CA LEU A 213 -28.73 6.17 2.57
C LEU A 213 -28.32 5.19 1.45
N ARG A 214 -29.29 4.53 0.79
CA ARG A 214 -29.00 3.48 -0.22
C ARG A 214 -28.12 4.01 -1.35
N ASP A 215 -28.49 5.18 -1.87
CA ASP A 215 -27.83 5.82 -3.00
C ASP A 215 -26.78 6.85 -2.55
N ALA A 216 -26.31 6.80 -1.29
CA ALA A 216 -25.33 7.75 -0.78
C ALA A 216 -24.02 7.63 -1.61
N PRO A 217 -23.50 8.76 -2.17
CA PRO A 217 -22.26 8.77 -2.95
C PRO A 217 -21.01 8.58 -2.08
N VAL A 218 -21.15 8.85 -0.79
CA VAL A 218 -20.12 8.69 0.24
C VAL A 218 -20.16 7.31 0.89
N GLY A 219 -19.11 6.94 1.62
CA GLY A 219 -19.06 5.70 2.36
C GLY A 219 -20.13 5.63 3.46
N VAL A 220 -20.69 4.45 3.73
CA VAL A 220 -21.69 4.24 4.80
C VAL A 220 -21.23 3.12 5.73
N VAL A 221 -21.09 3.42 7.02
CA VAL A 221 -20.73 2.47 8.08
C VAL A 221 -21.96 2.17 8.94
N LEU A 222 -22.33 0.91 9.03
CA LEU A 222 -23.58 0.45 9.63
C LEU A 222 -23.34 -0.37 10.90
N GLU A 223 -23.73 0.18 12.05
CA GLU A 223 -24.04 -0.62 13.24
C GLU A 223 -25.47 -1.17 13.18
N GLU A 224 -26.42 -0.35 12.69
CA GLU A 224 -27.84 -0.69 12.78
C GLU A 224 -28.21 -1.94 11.98
N ASN A 225 -28.74 -2.91 12.72
CA ASN A 225 -28.90 -4.26 12.24
C ASN A 225 -29.93 -4.39 11.11
N PHE A 226 -31.06 -3.70 11.23
CA PHE A 226 -32.21 -3.83 10.33
C PHE A 226 -32.14 -2.90 9.10
N LEU A 227 -30.96 -2.37 8.77
CA LEU A 227 -30.76 -1.57 7.55
C LEU A 227 -29.93 -2.29 6.49
N SER A 228 -29.46 -3.51 6.77
CA SER A 228 -28.50 -4.19 5.89
C SER A 228 -29.08 -4.52 4.52
N ASP A 229 -30.38 -4.85 4.47
CA ASP A 229 -31.13 -5.16 3.26
C ASP A 229 -31.60 -3.89 2.55
N GLU A 230 -31.99 -2.85 3.27
CA GLU A 230 -32.31 -1.53 2.70
C GLU A 230 -31.09 -0.96 1.95
N MET A 231 -29.89 -1.15 2.52
CA MET A 231 -28.61 -0.77 1.93
C MET A 231 -28.12 -1.73 0.84
N GLY A 232 -28.85 -2.85 0.60
CA GLY A 232 -28.55 -3.79 -0.48
C GLY A 232 -27.35 -4.70 -0.23
N LEU A 233 -26.85 -4.78 1.01
CA LEU A 233 -25.74 -5.68 1.36
C LEU A 233 -26.17 -7.14 1.42
N VAL A 234 -27.42 -7.37 1.83
CA VAL A 234 -27.96 -8.70 2.09
C VAL A 234 -29.38 -8.79 1.52
N HIS A 235 -29.80 -9.98 1.09
CA HIS A 235 -31.14 -10.17 0.50
C HIS A 235 -32.27 -10.28 1.54
N ARG A 236 -31.92 -10.54 2.80
CA ARG A 236 -32.79 -10.52 3.99
C ARG A 236 -31.96 -9.94 5.13
N GLY A 237 -32.52 -9.01 5.92
CA GLY A 237 -31.79 -8.22 6.91
C GLY A 237 -30.98 -8.97 7.97
N GLY A 238 -30.38 -8.23 8.90
CA GLY A 238 -29.55 -8.80 9.96
C GLY A 238 -30.34 -9.37 11.15
N SER A 239 -29.68 -10.11 12.03
CA SER A 239 -30.17 -10.46 13.37
C SER A 239 -29.09 -10.25 14.41
N THR A 240 -29.49 -10.25 15.68
CA THR A 240 -28.57 -10.18 16.81
C THR A 240 -28.38 -11.55 17.45
N TYR A 241 -27.23 -11.76 18.10
CA TYR A 241 -26.99 -12.90 18.96
C TYR A 241 -26.41 -12.44 20.30
N PRO A 242 -26.90 -12.97 21.43
CA PRO A 242 -26.44 -12.56 22.75
C PRO A 242 -25.09 -13.19 23.11
N TRP A 243 -24.55 -12.77 24.25
CA TRP A 243 -23.36 -13.34 24.89
C TRP A 243 -22.06 -13.22 24.07
N ALA A 244 -22.00 -12.27 23.15
CA ALA A 244 -20.86 -12.01 22.30
C ALA A 244 -19.87 -11.04 22.94
N TYR A 245 -18.59 -11.26 22.72
CA TYR A 245 -17.52 -10.33 23.13
C TYR A 245 -16.32 -10.31 22.20
N ARG A 246 -16.31 -11.21 21.21
CA ARG A 246 -15.25 -11.43 20.24
C ARG A 246 -15.84 -11.85 18.90
N ILE A 247 -15.09 -11.58 17.85
CA ILE A 247 -15.30 -12.06 16.48
C ILE A 247 -14.17 -13.01 16.09
N ASP A 248 -14.29 -13.67 14.94
CA ASP A 248 -13.20 -14.43 14.31
C ASP A 248 -12.84 -13.74 12.98
N VAL A 249 -11.69 -13.09 12.93
CA VAL A 249 -11.18 -12.42 11.73
C VAL A 249 -10.72 -13.47 10.74
N VAL A 250 -11.34 -13.48 9.57
CA VAL A 250 -11.05 -14.46 8.49
C VAL A 250 -10.25 -13.86 7.35
N ASP A 251 -10.12 -12.53 7.33
CA ASP A 251 -9.28 -11.80 6.39
C ASP A 251 -8.63 -10.63 7.14
N ALA A 252 -7.31 -10.73 7.37
CA ALA A 252 -6.51 -9.70 8.00
C ALA A 252 -5.64 -8.92 6.99
N SER A 253 -5.86 -9.11 5.68
CA SER A 253 -5.19 -8.32 4.65
C SER A 253 -5.92 -6.99 4.37
N HIS A 254 -7.21 -6.92 4.72
CA HIS A 254 -8.00 -5.70 4.61
C HIS A 254 -7.61 -4.66 5.67
N PRO A 255 -7.51 -3.35 5.34
CA PRO A 255 -7.12 -2.30 6.29
C PRO A 255 -7.88 -2.32 7.63
N ILE A 256 -9.21 -2.51 7.57
CA ILE A 256 -10.09 -2.59 8.76
C ILE A 256 -9.67 -3.63 9.80
N THR A 257 -9.14 -4.76 9.35
CA THR A 257 -8.87 -5.93 10.20
C THR A 257 -7.38 -6.25 10.31
N ARG A 258 -6.53 -5.51 9.59
CA ARG A 258 -5.07 -5.73 9.55
C ARG A 258 -4.45 -5.72 10.94
N ASP A 259 -4.82 -4.74 11.74
CA ASP A 259 -4.22 -4.53 13.06
C ASP A 259 -4.85 -5.45 14.14
N LEU A 260 -5.92 -6.18 13.79
CA LEU A 260 -6.54 -7.20 14.65
C LEU A 260 -5.91 -8.59 14.48
N GLY A 261 -5.29 -8.85 13.33
CA GLY A 261 -4.73 -10.16 12.96
C GLY A 261 -5.78 -11.23 12.65
N LEU A 262 -5.34 -12.36 12.09
CA LEU A 262 -6.22 -13.50 11.80
C LEU A 262 -6.63 -14.23 13.09
N GLY A 263 -7.89 -14.64 13.16
CA GLY A 263 -8.45 -15.41 14.26
C GLY A 263 -9.23 -14.58 15.29
N PRO A 264 -9.35 -15.04 16.55
CA PRO A 264 -10.25 -14.42 17.53
C PRO A 264 -9.81 -13.02 17.99
N ALA A 265 -10.62 -11.99 17.71
CA ALA A 265 -10.40 -10.61 18.16
C ALA A 265 -11.44 -10.19 19.20
N THR A 266 -11.02 -9.61 20.34
CA THR A 266 -11.91 -9.30 21.46
C THR A 266 -12.33 -7.83 21.47
N LEU A 267 -13.50 -7.54 20.93
CA LEU A 267 -13.94 -6.15 20.69
C LEU A 267 -14.50 -5.44 21.93
N VAL A 268 -15.08 -6.18 22.89
CA VAL A 268 -15.72 -5.58 24.07
C VAL A 268 -15.29 -6.21 25.38
N ARG A 269 -15.37 -5.43 26.46
CA ARG A 269 -14.93 -5.80 27.82
C ARG A 269 -15.88 -6.78 28.52
N ARG A 270 -17.15 -6.79 28.14
CA ARG A 270 -18.20 -7.66 28.71
C ARG A 270 -19.08 -8.22 27.61
N ARG A 271 -19.63 -9.40 27.86
CA ARG A 271 -20.57 -10.06 26.94
C ARG A 271 -21.80 -9.17 26.71
N THR A 272 -22.11 -8.95 25.44
CA THR A 272 -23.24 -8.14 24.97
C THR A 272 -23.86 -8.79 23.72
N SER A 273 -24.86 -8.17 23.13
CA SER A 273 -25.38 -8.55 21.82
C SER A 273 -24.42 -8.07 20.73
N PHE A 274 -24.09 -8.94 19.79
CA PHE A 274 -23.48 -8.59 18.50
C PHE A 274 -24.49 -8.88 17.40
N ARG A 275 -24.20 -8.39 16.20
CA ARG A 275 -25.02 -8.62 15.02
C ARG A 275 -24.37 -9.58 14.04
N TYR A 276 -25.21 -10.17 13.20
CA TYR A 276 -24.83 -11.01 12.08
C TYR A 276 -25.83 -10.88 10.95
N VAL A 277 -25.41 -11.25 9.75
CA VAL A 277 -26.29 -11.28 8.58
C VAL A 277 -27.12 -12.55 8.55
N ASN A 278 -28.43 -12.43 8.26
CA ASN A 278 -29.21 -13.58 7.83
C ASN A 278 -29.18 -13.72 6.31
N GLY A 279 -28.60 -14.81 5.82
CA GLY A 279 -28.65 -15.15 4.40
C GLY A 279 -27.42 -14.72 3.60
N VAL A 280 -27.60 -14.63 2.29
CA VAL A 280 -26.53 -14.42 1.30
C VAL A 280 -26.22 -12.94 1.19
N LEU A 281 -24.94 -12.60 1.32
CA LEU A 281 -24.38 -11.28 1.02
C LEU A 281 -24.33 -11.04 -0.50
N THR A 282 -24.26 -9.79 -0.91
CA THR A 282 -24.07 -9.45 -2.32
C THR A 282 -22.77 -10.08 -2.86
N PRO A 283 -22.70 -10.51 -4.14
CA PRO A 283 -21.49 -11.10 -4.70
C PRO A 283 -20.24 -10.20 -4.60
N ALA A 284 -20.44 -8.88 -4.54
CA ALA A 284 -19.35 -7.91 -4.38
C ALA A 284 -18.87 -7.75 -2.93
N ALA A 285 -19.47 -8.46 -1.96
CA ALA A 285 -19.09 -8.33 -0.56
C ALA A 285 -17.83 -9.12 -0.23
N ARG A 286 -16.86 -8.45 0.39
CA ARG A 286 -15.68 -9.07 1.00
C ARG A 286 -15.95 -9.32 2.48
N ILE A 287 -15.82 -10.58 2.90
CA ILE A 287 -16.08 -11.01 4.29
C ILE A 287 -14.79 -10.86 5.10
N LEU A 288 -14.80 -10.03 6.15
CA LEU A 288 -13.61 -9.80 6.97
C LEU A 288 -13.64 -10.57 8.29
N ALA A 289 -14.83 -10.81 8.86
CA ALA A 289 -14.96 -11.59 10.08
C ALA A 289 -16.28 -12.36 10.18
N ARG A 290 -16.22 -13.45 10.95
CA ARG A 290 -17.35 -14.32 11.30
C ARG A 290 -17.60 -14.33 12.80
N ARG A 291 -18.77 -14.81 13.18
CA ARG A 291 -19.12 -15.06 14.58
C ARG A 291 -18.10 -16.02 15.19
N ASN A 292 -17.57 -15.68 16.36
CA ASN A 292 -16.62 -16.55 17.04
C ASN A 292 -17.25 -17.93 17.33
N GLY A 293 -16.60 -19.00 16.86
CA GLY A 293 -17.08 -20.38 16.98
C GLY A 293 -18.28 -20.72 16.09
N GLY A 294 -18.63 -19.88 15.11
CA GLY A 294 -19.75 -20.11 14.20
C GLY A 294 -19.49 -19.63 12.76
N GLY A 295 -20.38 -20.01 11.84
CA GLY A 295 -20.23 -19.69 10.41
C GLY A 295 -20.81 -18.33 9.98
N SER A 296 -21.63 -17.68 10.81
CA SER A 296 -22.35 -16.47 10.44
C SER A 296 -21.41 -15.28 10.20
N VAL A 297 -21.67 -14.50 9.14
CA VAL A 297 -20.88 -13.29 8.85
C VAL A 297 -21.30 -12.15 9.78
N VAL A 298 -20.32 -11.46 10.34
CA VAL A 298 -20.52 -10.34 11.28
C VAL A 298 -19.84 -9.05 10.81
N LEU A 299 -18.79 -9.15 9.99
CA LEU A 299 -18.12 -8.00 9.37
C LEU A 299 -17.92 -8.28 7.89
N ALA A 300 -18.44 -7.37 7.06
CA ALA A 300 -18.31 -7.42 5.61
C ALA A 300 -18.26 -6.01 5.04
N VAL A 301 -17.63 -5.87 3.88
CA VAL A 301 -17.51 -4.61 3.17
C VAL A 301 -17.87 -4.77 1.71
N VAL A 302 -18.31 -3.67 1.08
CA VAL A 302 -18.48 -3.55 -0.37
C VAL A 302 -17.76 -2.29 -0.83
N GLU A 303 -16.89 -2.43 -1.82
CA GLU A 303 -16.22 -1.31 -2.47
C GLU A 303 -17.21 -0.44 -3.26
N SER A 304 -16.82 0.82 -3.56
CA SER A 304 -17.59 1.62 -4.51
C SER A 304 -17.64 0.93 -5.87
N GLY A 305 -18.75 1.07 -6.59
CA GLY A 305 -19.04 0.35 -7.82
C GLY A 305 -19.47 -1.10 -7.60
N GLY A 306 -19.31 -1.67 -6.40
CA GLY A 306 -19.71 -3.04 -6.09
C GLY A 306 -21.21 -3.27 -6.28
N GLN A 307 -21.58 -4.44 -6.83
CA GLN A 307 -23.00 -4.79 -7.02
C GLN A 307 -23.73 -4.86 -5.68
N LEU A 308 -24.96 -4.36 -5.63
CA LEU A 308 -25.87 -4.47 -4.50
C LEU A 308 -27.08 -5.35 -4.85
N PHE A 309 -27.72 -5.92 -3.84
CA PHE A 309 -29.02 -6.57 -4.05
C PHE A 309 -30.07 -5.55 -4.51
N GLY A 310 -30.84 -5.96 -5.53
CA GLY A 310 -31.78 -5.09 -6.24
C GLY A 310 -31.26 -4.57 -7.58
N GLY A 311 -29.98 -4.82 -7.91
CA GLY A 311 -29.40 -4.55 -9.23
C GLY A 311 -28.57 -3.27 -9.33
N ASP A 312 -28.64 -2.41 -8.32
CA ASP A 312 -27.86 -1.17 -8.25
C ASP A 312 -26.37 -1.44 -7.93
N ARG A 313 -25.52 -0.44 -8.14
CA ARG A 313 -24.13 -0.44 -7.67
C ARG A 313 -23.97 0.53 -6.49
N ALA A 314 -23.09 0.21 -5.55
CA ALA A 314 -22.79 1.05 -4.40
C ALA A 314 -22.02 2.31 -4.86
N ALA A 315 -22.62 3.49 -4.78
CA ALA A 315 -21.95 4.73 -5.20
C ALA A 315 -20.75 5.07 -4.29
N GLY A 316 -20.91 4.88 -2.98
CA GLY A 316 -19.81 4.87 -2.02
C GLY A 316 -19.59 3.50 -1.40
N ARG A 317 -18.50 3.36 -0.64
CA ARG A 317 -18.21 2.14 0.13
C ARG A 317 -19.31 1.81 1.12
N ARG A 318 -19.45 0.53 1.49
CA ARG A 318 -20.39 0.07 2.52
C ARG A 318 -19.67 -0.81 3.52
N VAL A 319 -19.85 -0.53 4.80
CA VAL A 319 -19.27 -1.32 5.90
C VAL A 319 -20.37 -1.83 6.81
N LEU A 320 -20.34 -3.14 7.06
CA LEU A 320 -21.21 -3.83 8.00
C LEU A 320 -20.44 -4.12 9.28
N LEU A 321 -20.70 -3.40 10.38
CA LEU A 321 -19.99 -3.64 11.64
C LEU A 321 -20.55 -4.86 12.40
N PRO A 322 -19.71 -5.57 13.20
CA PRO A 322 -20.14 -6.68 14.03
C PRO A 322 -20.78 -6.24 15.36
N ILE A 323 -20.54 -4.98 15.75
CA ILE A 323 -21.13 -4.34 16.94
C ILE A 323 -22.50 -3.77 16.60
N GLY A 324 -23.38 -3.70 17.59
CA GLY A 324 -24.78 -3.32 17.44
C GLY A 324 -25.72 -4.27 18.20
N GLY A 325 -27.01 -4.12 17.99
CA GLY A 325 -28.06 -4.88 18.67
C GLY A 325 -28.38 -4.37 20.08
N GLY A 326 -29.59 -3.80 20.24
CA GLY A 326 -30.23 -3.60 21.54
C GLY A 326 -29.55 -2.54 22.41
N SER A 327 -29.56 -1.28 21.96
CA SER A 327 -28.98 -0.12 22.67
C SER A 327 -27.50 -0.34 23.05
N PHE A 328 -26.68 -0.67 22.05
CA PHE A 328 -25.26 -0.96 22.23
C PHE A 328 -24.55 0.13 23.04
N ASN A 329 -23.94 -0.26 24.16
CA ASN A 329 -23.21 0.64 25.03
C ASN A 329 -21.77 0.84 24.53
N TRP A 330 -21.49 2.03 24.03
CA TRP A 330 -20.21 2.40 23.42
C TRP A 330 -19.01 2.19 24.36
N SER A 331 -19.19 2.41 25.67
CA SER A 331 -18.10 2.26 26.65
C SER A 331 -17.66 0.82 26.90
N LEU A 332 -18.35 -0.17 26.33
CA LEU A 332 -17.90 -1.55 26.38
C LEU A 332 -16.73 -1.83 25.43
N LEU A 333 -16.47 -0.97 24.43
CA LEU A 333 -15.41 -1.18 23.46
C LEU A 333 -14.02 -1.26 24.12
N ARG A 334 -13.23 -2.21 23.63
CA ARG A 334 -11.79 -2.35 23.91
C ARG A 334 -10.99 -1.63 22.82
N PRO A 335 -9.66 -1.46 23.00
CA PRO A 335 -8.80 -0.94 21.93
C PRO A 335 -9.04 -1.61 20.57
N ASP A 336 -9.14 -2.94 20.51
CA ASP A 336 -9.46 -3.69 19.28
C ASP A 336 -10.82 -3.29 18.68
N GLY A 337 -11.84 -3.08 19.52
CA GLY A 337 -13.16 -2.66 19.05
C GLY A 337 -13.20 -1.21 18.56
N LEU A 338 -12.44 -0.32 19.23
CA LEU A 338 -12.24 1.06 18.81
C LEU A 338 -11.48 1.13 17.48
N THR A 339 -10.38 0.38 17.37
CA THR A 339 -9.57 0.25 16.14
C THR A 339 -10.42 -0.23 14.97
N LEU A 340 -11.24 -1.27 15.18
CA LEU A 340 -12.14 -1.79 14.14
C LEU A 340 -13.11 -0.71 13.63
N VAL A 341 -13.67 0.12 14.51
CA VAL A 341 -14.60 1.18 14.10
C VAL A 341 -13.87 2.34 13.44
N GLU A 342 -12.73 2.76 14.00
CA GLU A 342 -11.90 3.82 13.44
C GLU A 342 -11.46 3.47 12.01
N GLU A 343 -10.88 2.30 11.80
CA GLU A 343 -10.42 1.88 10.48
C GLU A 343 -11.59 1.66 9.50
N SER A 344 -12.77 1.26 10.00
CA SER A 344 -14.00 1.20 9.19
C SER A 344 -14.43 2.57 8.70
N LEU A 345 -14.37 3.58 9.57
CA LEU A 345 -14.67 4.97 9.23
C LEU A 345 -13.62 5.56 8.30
N ARG A 346 -12.33 5.37 8.58
CA ARG A 346 -11.25 5.83 7.71
C ARG A 346 -11.41 5.23 6.32
N TRP A 347 -11.57 3.91 6.21
CA TRP A 347 -11.76 3.24 4.93
C TRP A 347 -13.01 3.69 4.19
N ALA A 348 -14.12 3.93 4.89
CA ALA A 348 -15.36 4.44 4.27
C ALA A 348 -15.24 5.91 3.83
N ALA A 349 -14.53 6.73 4.60
CA ALA A 349 -14.32 8.16 4.35
C ALA A 349 -13.16 8.43 3.38
N ASP A 350 -12.31 7.45 3.13
CA ASP A 350 -11.39 7.50 2.01
C ASP A 350 -12.25 7.57 0.75
N PRO A 351 -12.17 8.66 -0.05
CA PRO A 351 -12.93 8.73 -1.26
C PRO A 351 -12.61 7.47 -2.07
N PRO A 352 -13.60 6.65 -2.45
CA PRO A 352 -13.37 5.82 -3.61
C PRO A 352 -13.02 6.81 -4.70
N ALA A 353 -11.81 6.71 -5.27
CA ALA A 353 -11.50 7.50 -6.44
C ALA A 353 -12.63 7.18 -7.45
N PRO A 354 -13.58 8.10 -7.72
CA PRO A 354 -14.68 7.82 -8.65
C PRO A 354 -14.14 7.54 -10.06
N ASP A 355 -12.86 7.84 -10.25
CA ASP A 355 -11.97 7.59 -11.35
C ASP A 355 -11.16 6.29 -11.27
N LEU A 356 -11.23 5.50 -10.18
CA LEU A 356 -10.49 4.24 -10.05
C LEU A 356 -11.17 3.14 -10.86
N VAL A 357 -10.61 2.85 -12.03
CA VAL A 357 -11.10 1.84 -12.97
C VAL A 357 -10.85 0.43 -12.47
N ALA A 358 -9.66 0.19 -11.91
CA ALA A 358 -9.25 -1.12 -11.44
C ALA A 358 -8.19 -1.02 -10.36
N ARG A 359 -8.21 -1.95 -9.41
CA ARG A 359 -7.18 -2.06 -8.37
C ARG A 359 -6.92 -3.53 -8.08
N TRP A 360 -5.67 -3.95 -8.22
CA TRP A 360 -5.17 -5.24 -7.76
C TRP A 360 -4.31 -5.01 -6.52
N PRO A 361 -4.84 -5.25 -5.31
CA PRO A 361 -4.05 -5.16 -4.08
C PRO A 361 -2.90 -6.17 -4.06
N LEU A 362 -3.08 -7.31 -4.75
CA LEU A 362 -2.17 -8.45 -4.77
C LEU A 362 -2.00 -9.06 -3.36
N ASP A 363 -3.12 -9.19 -2.65
CA ASP A 363 -3.22 -9.60 -1.24
C ASP A 363 -3.72 -11.04 -1.05
N GLU A 364 -3.86 -11.80 -2.13
CA GLU A 364 -4.29 -13.18 -2.05
C GLU A 364 -3.25 -14.02 -1.31
N THR A 365 -3.71 -14.79 -0.33
CA THR A 365 -2.85 -15.69 0.46
C THR A 365 -2.62 -17.04 -0.22
N SER A 366 -3.40 -17.35 -1.26
CA SER A 366 -3.28 -18.57 -2.08
C SER A 366 -4.13 -18.46 -3.35
N GLY A 367 -3.92 -19.39 -4.29
CA GLY A 367 -4.73 -19.50 -5.50
C GLY A 367 -4.02 -18.94 -6.75
N LYS A 368 -4.79 -18.82 -7.84
CA LYS A 368 -4.27 -18.40 -9.15
C LYS A 368 -4.95 -17.15 -9.69
N VAL A 369 -5.82 -16.52 -8.91
CA VAL A 369 -6.59 -15.35 -9.33
C VAL A 369 -6.00 -14.13 -8.62
N ALA A 370 -5.69 -13.10 -9.39
CA ALA A 370 -5.39 -11.76 -8.87
C ALA A 370 -6.70 -10.97 -8.93
N ALA A 371 -7.38 -10.81 -7.81
CA ALA A 371 -8.69 -10.18 -7.75
C ALA A 371 -8.59 -8.67 -8.03
N ASP A 372 -9.48 -8.18 -8.88
CA ASP A 372 -9.71 -6.74 -9.01
C ASP A 372 -10.70 -6.30 -7.92
N ALA A 373 -10.25 -5.44 -7.01
CA ALA A 373 -11.06 -4.93 -5.91
C ALA A 373 -12.27 -4.09 -6.39
N MET A 374 -12.19 -3.50 -7.59
CA MET A 374 -13.31 -2.78 -8.22
C MET A 374 -14.27 -3.73 -8.96
N GLY A 375 -13.80 -4.96 -9.23
CA GLY A 375 -14.55 -6.04 -9.85
C GLY A 375 -14.61 -5.97 -11.38
N GLY A 376 -14.52 -7.14 -12.02
CA GLY A 376 -14.74 -7.30 -13.46
C GLY A 376 -13.47 -7.43 -14.30
N LEU A 377 -12.29 -7.14 -13.72
CA LEU A 377 -10.99 -7.30 -14.38
C LEU A 377 -10.05 -8.22 -13.59
N ASP A 378 -10.56 -9.33 -13.06
CA ASP A 378 -9.73 -10.32 -12.38
C ASP A 378 -8.60 -10.84 -13.28
N GLY A 379 -7.39 -10.85 -12.76
CA GLY A 379 -6.19 -11.38 -13.38
C GLY A 379 -5.93 -12.84 -13.02
N GLN A 380 -4.91 -13.42 -13.67
CA GLN A 380 -4.42 -14.76 -13.41
C GLN A 380 -2.93 -14.76 -13.10
N TYR A 381 -2.55 -15.32 -11.96
CA TYR A 381 -1.17 -15.65 -11.61
C TYR A 381 -0.69 -16.82 -12.47
N ARG A 382 0.46 -16.67 -13.14
CA ARG A 382 1.01 -17.68 -14.05
C ARG A 382 2.39 -18.15 -13.62
N ASN A 383 2.65 -19.43 -13.83
CA ASN A 383 3.96 -20.10 -13.72
C ASN A 383 4.62 -20.18 -12.34
N GLY A 384 3.93 -19.79 -11.27
CA GLY A 384 4.41 -19.99 -9.91
C GLY A 384 4.71 -18.71 -9.14
N VAL A 385 4.11 -17.58 -9.52
CA VAL A 385 4.09 -16.33 -8.73
C VAL A 385 3.90 -16.65 -7.24
N ASP A 386 4.82 -16.15 -6.42
CA ASP A 386 4.73 -16.27 -4.97
C ASP A 386 3.68 -15.29 -4.45
N VAL A 387 2.64 -15.79 -3.80
CA VAL A 387 1.51 -15.01 -3.26
C VAL A 387 1.47 -15.07 -1.73
N GLY A 388 0.71 -14.19 -1.10
CA GLY A 388 0.59 -14.12 0.35
C GLY A 388 1.80 -13.53 1.06
N LEU A 389 2.63 -12.77 0.35
CA LEU A 389 3.80 -12.12 0.94
C LEU A 389 3.39 -10.80 1.61
N THR A 390 3.93 -10.58 2.79
CA THR A 390 3.82 -9.33 3.57
C THR A 390 5.19 -8.95 4.09
N GLY A 391 5.42 -7.67 4.41
CA GLY A 391 6.75 -7.20 4.82
C GLY A 391 6.67 -6.07 5.83
N ALA A 392 7.57 -6.06 6.80
CA ALA A 392 7.62 -5.02 7.83
C ALA A 392 7.87 -3.60 7.26
N PHE A 393 8.46 -3.51 6.07
CA PHE A 393 8.90 -2.26 5.44
C PHE A 393 8.04 -1.83 4.25
N HIS A 394 6.91 -2.51 4.01
CA HIS A 394 5.98 -2.16 2.94
C HIS A 394 4.54 -2.30 3.44
N ARG A 395 3.73 -1.26 3.23
CA ARG A 395 2.37 -1.15 3.80
C ARG A 395 1.42 -2.21 3.26
N TRP A 396 1.60 -2.58 2.00
CA TRP A 396 0.66 -3.41 1.24
C TRP A 396 1.20 -4.84 1.06
N PRO A 397 0.32 -5.86 1.01
CA PRO A 397 0.70 -7.18 0.53
C PRO A 397 1.30 -7.13 -0.88
N TYR A 398 2.13 -8.12 -1.20
CA TYR A 398 2.84 -8.16 -2.48
C TYR A 398 3.02 -9.57 -3.00
N ILE A 399 3.41 -9.65 -4.27
CA ILE A 399 3.76 -10.91 -4.93
C ILE A 399 5.24 -10.94 -5.29
N GLY A 400 5.81 -12.13 -5.31
CA GLY A 400 7.16 -12.40 -5.78
C GLY A 400 7.16 -12.93 -7.21
N LEU A 401 8.07 -12.39 -8.04
CA LEU A 401 8.28 -12.79 -9.42
C LEU A 401 9.75 -13.22 -9.61
N ASP A 402 9.97 -14.42 -10.17
CA ASP A 402 11.28 -15.05 -10.22
C ASP A 402 12.23 -14.50 -11.32
N GLY A 403 11.70 -13.69 -12.23
CA GLY A 403 12.41 -13.14 -13.38
C GLY A 403 12.63 -14.10 -14.56
N ARG A 404 11.93 -15.24 -14.61
CA ARG A 404 12.07 -16.25 -15.67
C ARG A 404 10.80 -16.40 -16.49
N ASN A 405 9.67 -16.67 -15.85
CA ASN A 405 8.40 -16.95 -16.53
C ASN A 405 7.15 -16.49 -15.76
N ASP A 406 7.30 -15.94 -14.56
CA ASP A 406 6.19 -15.43 -13.77
C ASP A 406 5.61 -14.13 -14.34
N ASP A 407 4.29 -14.02 -14.33
CA ASP A 407 3.54 -12.78 -14.58
C ASP A 407 2.10 -12.90 -14.07
N VAL A 408 1.44 -11.75 -14.00
CA VAL A 408 -0.02 -11.66 -13.84
C VAL A 408 -0.62 -11.27 -15.18
N ALA A 409 -1.56 -12.09 -15.68
CA ALA A 409 -2.26 -11.81 -16.94
C ALA A 409 -3.69 -11.35 -16.66
N ILE A 410 -4.05 -10.17 -17.16
CA ILE A 410 -5.37 -9.58 -17.02
C ILE A 410 -6.02 -9.50 -18.41
N PRO A 411 -7.23 -10.03 -18.60
CA PRO A 411 -7.94 -9.91 -19.86
C PRO A 411 -8.23 -8.45 -20.18
N HIS A 412 -8.33 -8.12 -21.47
CA HIS A 412 -8.80 -6.80 -21.85
C HIS A 412 -10.27 -6.61 -21.44
N GLY A 413 -10.59 -5.47 -20.83
CA GLY A 413 -11.94 -4.92 -20.78
C GLY A 413 -12.00 -3.51 -21.37
N ASP A 414 -13.18 -3.12 -21.86
CA ASP A 414 -13.39 -1.86 -22.57
C ASP A 414 -13.07 -0.62 -21.71
N GLY A 415 -13.25 -0.72 -20.39
CA GLY A 415 -12.87 0.32 -19.43
C GLY A 415 -11.37 0.64 -19.37
N LEU A 416 -10.51 -0.16 -20.02
CA LEU A 416 -9.07 0.11 -20.13
C LEU A 416 -8.68 0.85 -21.43
N MET A 417 -9.64 1.23 -22.27
CA MET A 417 -9.43 2.09 -23.46
C MET A 417 -9.53 3.56 -23.07
N LEU A 418 -8.60 4.00 -22.21
CA LEU A 418 -8.63 5.30 -21.56
C LEU A 418 -8.02 6.39 -22.44
N ASP A 419 -8.74 7.49 -22.69
CA ASP A 419 -8.19 8.65 -23.41
C ASP A 419 -7.31 9.54 -22.52
N GLU A 420 -7.52 9.46 -21.20
CA GLU A 420 -6.71 10.02 -20.14
C GLU A 420 -6.69 9.04 -18.95
N GLY A 421 -5.65 9.10 -18.11
CA GLY A 421 -5.57 8.17 -17.00
C GLY A 421 -4.24 8.20 -16.26
N THR A 422 -4.18 7.41 -15.18
CA THR A 422 -2.95 7.15 -14.42
C THR A 422 -2.80 5.67 -14.13
N ILE A 423 -1.60 5.12 -14.38
CA ILE A 423 -1.20 3.81 -13.87
C ILE A 423 -0.29 4.03 -12.66
N ALA A 424 -0.62 3.47 -11.51
CA ALA A 424 0.19 3.54 -10.30
C ALA A 424 0.50 2.15 -9.75
N LEU A 425 1.72 1.91 -9.27
CA LEU A 425 2.11 0.64 -8.64
C LEU A 425 3.35 0.80 -7.75
N TRP A 426 3.51 -0.14 -6.82
CA TRP A 426 4.75 -0.33 -6.07
C TRP A 426 5.56 -1.47 -6.66
N PHE A 427 6.89 -1.32 -6.69
CA PHE A 427 7.80 -2.39 -7.09
C PHE A 427 9.10 -2.38 -6.30
N ARG A 428 9.74 -3.55 -6.24
CA ARG A 428 11.09 -3.74 -5.69
C ARG A 428 11.87 -4.67 -6.61
N THR A 429 13.12 -4.35 -6.93
CA THR A 429 14.00 -5.25 -7.70
C THR A 429 15.44 -5.14 -7.24
N ASP A 430 16.18 -6.25 -7.27
CA ASP A 430 17.62 -6.26 -6.98
C ASP A 430 18.48 -6.05 -8.24
N ARG A 431 17.85 -5.87 -9.41
CA ARG A 431 18.54 -5.74 -10.71
C ARG A 431 18.07 -4.53 -11.53
N PRO A 432 17.99 -3.32 -10.96
CA PRO A 432 17.42 -2.15 -11.64
C PRO A 432 18.18 -1.76 -12.93
N ALA A 433 19.43 -2.17 -13.09
CA ALA A 433 20.18 -1.98 -14.34
C ALA A 433 19.65 -2.81 -15.53
N ARG A 434 19.06 -4.00 -15.27
CA ARG A 434 18.50 -4.85 -16.33
C ARG A 434 17.13 -4.37 -16.75
N GLN A 435 16.81 -4.54 -18.03
CA GLN A 435 15.46 -4.28 -18.50
C GLN A 435 14.47 -5.27 -17.89
N GLN A 436 13.45 -4.77 -17.19
CA GLN A 436 12.42 -5.57 -16.50
C GLN A 436 11.07 -4.86 -16.55
N GLY A 437 10.04 -5.53 -17.06
CA GLY A 437 8.69 -4.98 -17.22
C GLY A 437 7.92 -4.91 -15.90
N LEU A 438 7.23 -3.80 -15.68
CA LEU A 438 6.38 -3.57 -14.51
C LEU A 438 4.90 -3.74 -14.90
N PHE A 439 4.47 -2.98 -15.91
CA PHE A 439 3.12 -2.98 -16.46
C PHE A 439 3.17 -2.97 -17.99
N SER A 440 2.31 -3.73 -18.66
CA SER A 440 2.30 -3.82 -20.12
C SER A 440 0.90 -4.02 -20.65
N LYS A 441 0.43 -3.11 -21.51
CA LYS A 441 -0.78 -3.27 -22.33
C LYS A 441 -0.39 -3.00 -23.77
N ASN A 442 0.30 -3.95 -24.38
CA ASN A 442 0.86 -3.82 -25.72
C ASN A 442 0.99 -5.18 -26.41
N ALA A 443 1.18 -5.16 -27.73
CA ALA A 443 1.48 -6.35 -28.53
C ALA A 443 2.72 -6.18 -29.39
N VAL A 444 3.13 -4.95 -29.70
CA VAL A 444 4.22 -4.66 -30.62
C VAL A 444 5.30 -3.77 -30.00
N ARG A 445 6.50 -3.87 -30.57
CA ARG A 445 7.67 -3.14 -30.05
C ARG A 445 7.63 -1.66 -30.41
N THR A 446 6.98 -1.25 -31.49
CA THR A 446 6.87 0.13 -31.95
C THR A 446 5.59 0.31 -32.77
N GLY A 447 4.98 1.49 -32.69
CA GLY A 447 3.84 1.86 -33.55
C GLY A 447 2.51 1.16 -33.25
N GLY A 448 2.38 0.53 -32.08
CA GLY A 448 1.09 0.04 -31.60
C GLY A 448 0.21 1.21 -31.14
N VAL A 449 -1.02 1.26 -31.61
CA VAL A 449 -1.95 2.36 -31.34
C VAL A 449 -2.47 2.24 -29.91
N GLY A 450 -2.17 3.23 -29.06
CA GLY A 450 -2.51 3.20 -27.64
C GLY A 450 -1.69 2.21 -26.81
N ASP A 451 -0.62 1.61 -27.36
CA ASP A 451 0.23 0.65 -26.64
C ASP A 451 0.90 1.33 -25.44
N LEU A 452 0.72 0.77 -24.24
CA LEU A 452 1.35 1.27 -23.01
C LEU A 452 2.33 0.24 -22.44
N ALA A 453 3.51 0.71 -21.99
CA ALA A 453 4.45 -0.09 -21.24
C ALA A 453 5.22 0.73 -20.20
N LEU A 454 5.36 0.18 -19.00
CA LEU A 454 6.23 0.64 -17.92
C LEU A 454 7.31 -0.41 -17.64
N TRP A 455 8.57 0.00 -17.56
CA TRP A 455 9.68 -0.89 -17.21
C TRP A 455 10.79 -0.14 -16.51
N VAL A 456 11.65 -0.88 -15.80
CA VAL A 456 12.92 -0.39 -15.29
C VAL A 456 14.06 -0.83 -16.22
N GLN A 457 15.02 0.05 -16.47
CA GLN A 457 16.24 -0.24 -17.23
C GLN A 457 17.32 0.78 -16.93
N SER A 458 18.57 0.34 -16.84
CA SER A 458 19.71 1.22 -16.55
C SER A 458 19.53 2.04 -15.28
N GLY A 459 18.86 1.49 -14.27
CA GLY A 459 18.62 2.17 -13.00
C GLY A 459 17.47 3.17 -13.03
N ARG A 460 16.69 3.26 -14.12
CA ARG A 460 15.61 4.24 -14.27
C ARG A 460 14.30 3.64 -14.72
N VAL A 461 13.20 4.28 -14.35
CA VAL A 461 11.88 3.91 -14.87
C VAL A 461 11.67 4.54 -16.25
N GLN A 462 11.04 3.80 -17.14
CA GLN A 462 10.65 4.26 -18.47
C GLN A 462 9.17 3.99 -18.67
N ALA A 463 8.48 4.95 -19.28
CA ALA A 463 7.10 4.83 -19.70
C ALA A 463 6.97 5.15 -21.19
N ARG A 464 6.33 4.24 -21.92
CA ARG A 464 6.12 4.35 -23.36
C ARG A 464 4.65 4.31 -23.69
N LEU A 465 4.19 5.29 -24.45
CA LEU A 465 2.84 5.38 -24.98
C LEU A 465 2.85 5.47 -26.51
N GLY A 466 2.07 4.60 -27.16
CA GLY A 466 1.97 4.51 -28.62
C GLY A 466 0.80 5.30 -29.19
N SER A 467 0.98 5.83 -30.40
CA SER A 467 -0.05 6.53 -31.17
C SER A 467 0.05 6.12 -32.64
N VAL A 468 -0.90 6.54 -33.48
CA VAL A 468 -0.81 6.26 -34.91
C VAL A 468 0.50 6.83 -35.49
N GLY A 469 1.37 5.93 -35.97
CA GLY A 469 2.63 6.28 -36.61
C GLY A 469 3.74 6.79 -35.69
N ARG A 470 3.52 6.87 -34.37
CA ARG A 470 4.47 7.44 -33.40
C ARG A 470 4.55 6.64 -32.09
N THR A 471 5.59 6.94 -31.31
CA THR A 471 5.81 6.38 -29.99
C THR A 471 6.45 7.46 -29.13
N HIS A 472 5.87 7.67 -27.95
CA HIS A 472 6.28 8.67 -26.98
C HIS A 472 6.95 7.95 -25.80
N LEU A 473 8.09 8.45 -25.34
CA LEU A 473 8.91 7.81 -24.31
C LEU A 473 9.38 8.85 -23.31
N VAL A 474 9.10 8.61 -22.04
CA VAL A 474 9.64 9.37 -20.91
C VAL A 474 10.44 8.43 -20.02
N ALA A 475 11.54 8.91 -19.44
CA ALA A 475 12.42 8.11 -18.60
C ALA A 475 13.07 8.94 -17.51
N GLY A 476 13.08 8.45 -16.27
CA GLY A 476 13.63 9.14 -15.11
C GLY A 476 13.48 8.35 -13.81
N GLY A 477 13.92 8.96 -12.70
CA GLY A 477 13.87 8.39 -11.36
C GLY A 477 14.95 7.34 -11.14
N ASP A 478 15.84 7.55 -10.18
CA ASP A 478 16.90 6.60 -9.87
C ASP A 478 16.36 5.50 -8.94
N ILE A 479 16.57 4.25 -9.34
CA ILE A 479 16.04 3.06 -8.66
C ILE A 479 17.15 2.35 -7.91
N GLU A 480 17.01 2.29 -6.59
CA GLU A 480 17.92 1.59 -5.70
C GLU A 480 17.60 0.08 -5.66
N ALA A 481 18.64 -0.73 -5.71
CA ALA A 481 18.48 -2.18 -5.69
C ALA A 481 17.97 -2.65 -4.31
N GLY A 482 16.88 -3.41 -4.30
CA GLY A 482 16.32 -3.98 -3.08
C GLY A 482 15.49 -3.01 -2.23
N VAL A 483 15.17 -1.82 -2.75
CA VAL A 483 14.31 -0.83 -2.11
C VAL A 483 12.94 -0.77 -2.82
N TRP A 484 11.88 -0.55 -2.05
CA TRP A 484 10.54 -0.31 -2.58
C TRP A 484 10.43 1.10 -3.14
N HIS A 485 10.02 1.18 -4.41
CA HIS A 485 9.73 2.42 -5.11
C HIS A 485 8.27 2.45 -5.56
N HIS A 486 7.67 3.63 -5.52
CA HIS A 486 6.36 3.88 -6.10
C HIS A 486 6.52 4.56 -7.45
N VAL A 487 5.77 4.10 -8.46
CA VAL A 487 5.72 4.75 -9.77
C VAL A 487 4.27 5.10 -10.11
N ALA A 488 4.06 6.32 -10.60
CA ALA A 488 2.82 6.73 -11.23
C ALA A 488 3.09 7.31 -12.62
N PHE A 489 2.35 6.87 -13.63
CA PHE A 489 2.43 7.38 -14.99
C PHE A 489 1.06 7.87 -15.44
N SER A 490 0.94 9.20 -15.61
CA SER A 490 -0.27 9.87 -16.09
C SER A 490 -0.15 10.24 -17.57
N PHE A 491 -1.27 10.23 -18.28
CA PHE A 491 -1.40 10.62 -19.69
C PHE A 491 -2.79 11.24 -19.95
N GLY A 492 -2.94 11.96 -21.06
CA GLY A 492 -4.20 12.61 -21.43
C GLY A 492 -4.00 14.05 -21.88
N PRO A 493 -5.05 14.90 -21.86
CA PRO A 493 -5.02 16.28 -22.39
C PRO A 493 -3.90 17.18 -21.85
N THR A 494 -3.40 16.91 -20.64
CA THR A 494 -2.33 17.67 -19.99
C THR A 494 -0.92 17.15 -20.29
N GLY A 495 -0.80 16.12 -21.13
CA GLY A 495 0.47 15.49 -21.50
C GLY A 495 0.77 14.23 -20.69
N MET A 496 1.94 13.66 -20.93
CA MET A 496 2.49 12.54 -20.18
C MET A 496 3.29 13.04 -18.97
N ARG A 497 3.14 12.37 -17.83
CA ARG A 497 3.90 12.65 -16.60
C ARG A 497 4.33 11.34 -15.95
N LEU A 498 5.64 11.18 -15.73
CA LEU A 498 6.20 10.08 -14.95
C LEU A 498 6.63 10.59 -13.58
N VAL A 499 6.09 9.96 -12.54
CA VAL A 499 6.37 10.24 -11.14
C VAL A 499 7.00 9.00 -10.51
N VAL A 500 8.11 9.19 -9.81
CA VAL A 500 8.78 8.14 -9.02
C VAL A 500 8.97 8.68 -7.61
N ASP A 501 8.54 7.92 -6.61
CA ASP A 501 8.59 8.28 -5.19
C ASP A 501 8.07 9.70 -4.89
N GLY A 502 6.95 10.05 -5.54
CA GLY A 502 6.25 11.31 -5.30
C GLY A 502 6.84 12.50 -6.05
N LYS A 503 7.93 12.31 -6.81
CA LYS A 503 8.60 13.37 -7.57
C LYS A 503 8.37 13.19 -9.06
N ILE A 504 8.05 14.27 -9.76
CA ILE A 504 7.98 14.27 -11.23
C ILE A 504 9.39 14.11 -11.77
N VAL A 505 9.64 13.01 -12.48
CA VAL A 505 10.98 12.68 -13.00
C VAL A 505 11.11 12.85 -14.51
N ALA A 506 9.99 12.86 -15.25
CA ALA A 506 9.97 13.13 -16.68
C ALA A 506 8.56 13.52 -17.18
N GLN A 507 8.50 14.23 -18.30
CA GLN A 507 7.26 14.67 -18.95
C GLN A 507 7.39 14.69 -20.49
N ASP A 508 6.27 14.60 -21.20
CA ASP A 508 6.15 14.77 -22.66
C ASP A 508 4.81 15.45 -22.98
N GLY A 509 4.74 16.29 -24.02
CA GLY A 509 3.54 17.04 -24.37
C GLY A 509 2.45 16.25 -25.11
N TYR A 510 2.63 14.94 -25.32
CA TYR A 510 1.65 14.12 -26.00
C TYR A 510 0.34 14.00 -25.22
N ALA A 511 -0.73 14.49 -25.85
CA ALA A 511 -2.03 14.69 -25.21
C ALA A 511 -3.04 13.53 -25.39
N GLY A 512 -2.60 12.38 -25.90
CA GLY A 512 -3.45 11.22 -26.16
C GLY A 512 -3.25 10.09 -25.14
N GLY A 513 -4.06 9.04 -25.28
CA GLY A 513 -4.10 7.91 -24.35
C GLY A 513 -4.09 6.56 -25.05
N LEU A 514 -4.78 5.61 -24.43
CA LEU A 514 -4.98 4.24 -24.88
C LEU A 514 -6.30 4.08 -25.67
N GLY A 515 -7.21 5.05 -25.60
CA GLY A 515 -8.48 5.08 -26.33
C GLY A 515 -8.38 5.74 -27.72
N PRO A 516 -9.50 6.23 -28.27
CA PRO A 516 -9.54 6.94 -29.56
C PRO A 516 -8.57 8.13 -29.69
N SER A 517 -8.21 8.80 -28.59
CA SER A 517 -7.25 9.90 -28.57
C SER A 517 -5.83 9.49 -29.00
N SER A 518 -5.55 8.18 -29.08
CA SER A 518 -4.35 7.61 -29.70
C SER A 518 -4.25 7.80 -31.22
N GLY A 519 -5.32 8.30 -31.85
CA GLY A 519 -5.44 8.50 -33.29
C GLY A 519 -6.02 7.31 -34.06
N GLY A 520 -6.43 6.24 -33.38
CA GLY A 520 -7.04 5.06 -34.00
C GLY A 520 -8.12 4.42 -33.10
N PRO A 521 -8.45 3.13 -33.26
CA PRO A 521 -9.59 2.51 -32.56
C PRO A 521 -9.34 2.22 -31.06
N GLY A 522 -8.20 2.64 -30.52
CA GLY A 522 -7.78 2.35 -29.14
C GLY A 522 -7.12 0.97 -28.97
N ASN A 523 -6.68 0.70 -27.75
CA ASN A 523 -5.86 -0.44 -27.37
C ASN A 523 -6.67 -1.58 -26.75
N ARG A 524 -6.83 -2.66 -27.51
CA ARG A 524 -7.57 -3.87 -27.11
C ARG A 524 -6.68 -4.99 -26.58
N GLU A 525 -5.40 -4.74 -26.36
CA GLU A 525 -4.47 -5.75 -25.88
C GLU A 525 -4.72 -6.09 -24.40
N PRO A 526 -4.49 -7.35 -23.97
CA PRO A 526 -4.54 -7.71 -22.56
C PRO A 526 -3.45 -6.99 -21.77
N VAL A 527 -3.63 -6.90 -20.46
CA VAL A 527 -2.63 -6.34 -19.55
C VAL A 527 -1.77 -7.46 -18.96
N ALA A 528 -0.49 -7.19 -18.77
CA ALA A 528 0.44 -8.06 -18.05
C ALA A 528 1.21 -7.26 -16.99
N PHE A 529 1.34 -7.83 -15.79
CA PHE A 529 2.25 -7.33 -14.75
C PHE A 529 3.49 -8.20 -14.65
N GLY A 530 4.63 -7.61 -14.27
CA GLY A 530 5.88 -8.35 -14.09
C GLY A 530 6.56 -8.79 -15.39
N GLY A 531 6.19 -8.19 -16.53
CA GLY A 531 6.88 -8.37 -17.80
C GLY A 531 6.27 -7.55 -18.94
N LEU A 532 6.94 -7.55 -20.10
CA LEU A 532 6.54 -6.81 -21.30
C LEU A 532 5.97 -7.72 -22.38
N ASN A 533 4.83 -7.34 -22.97
CA ASN A 533 4.13 -8.08 -24.02
C ASN A 533 4.36 -7.52 -25.45
N TRP A 534 5.51 -6.87 -25.68
CA TRP A 534 5.82 -6.12 -26.90
C TRP A 534 6.24 -6.94 -28.15
N ARG A 535 6.04 -8.27 -28.16
CA ARG A 535 6.40 -9.16 -29.31
C ARG A 535 5.37 -10.28 -29.51
N ARG A 536 4.09 -9.95 -29.64
CA ARG A 536 3.06 -10.92 -30.03
C ARG A 536 3.29 -11.32 -31.50
N ARG A 537 3.49 -12.61 -31.76
CA ARG A 537 3.41 -13.16 -33.14
C ARG A 537 1.99 -13.62 -33.38
N SER A 538 1.47 -13.41 -34.59
CA SER A 538 0.09 -13.75 -34.99
C SER A 538 -0.22 -15.25 -34.93
N ASP A 539 0.79 -16.11 -34.72
CA ASP A 539 0.71 -17.58 -34.75
C ASP A 539 1.17 -18.27 -33.45
N ALA A 540 1.43 -17.54 -32.36
CA ALA A 540 1.86 -18.12 -31.08
C ALA A 540 1.20 -17.43 -29.88
N PRO A 541 0.98 -18.14 -28.74
CA PRO A 541 0.48 -17.51 -27.52
C PRO A 541 1.41 -16.37 -27.09
N SER A 542 0.82 -15.27 -26.62
CA SER A 542 1.52 -14.07 -26.15
C SER A 542 2.65 -14.44 -25.18
N ARG A 543 3.90 -14.23 -25.62
CA ARG A 543 5.07 -14.42 -24.76
C ARG A 543 5.40 -13.10 -24.09
N VAL A 544 4.90 -12.92 -22.86
CA VAL A 544 5.45 -11.90 -21.95
C VAL A 544 6.95 -12.18 -21.80
N GLN A 545 7.76 -11.17 -22.07
CA GLN A 545 9.23 -11.19 -22.05
C GLN A 545 9.74 -10.19 -21.02
N THR A 546 11.06 -10.11 -20.84
CA THR A 546 11.66 -9.05 -20.02
C THR A 546 11.10 -9.07 -18.60
N ARG A 547 11.14 -10.26 -17.97
CA ARG A 547 10.46 -10.54 -16.70
C ARG A 547 11.06 -9.76 -15.54
N LEU A 548 10.20 -9.32 -14.64
CA LEU A 548 10.61 -8.77 -13.36
C LEU A 548 11.14 -9.89 -12.49
N ARG A 549 12.36 -9.72 -12.00
CA ARG A 549 12.88 -10.40 -10.82
C ARG A 549 12.77 -9.45 -9.65
N GLY A 550 11.82 -9.72 -8.77
CA GLY A 550 11.47 -8.79 -7.72
C GLY A 550 10.02 -8.92 -7.30
N GLU A 551 9.46 -7.84 -6.79
CA GLU A 551 8.15 -7.83 -6.17
C GLU A 551 7.28 -6.71 -6.73
N LEU A 552 5.97 -6.95 -6.74
CA LEU A 552 4.93 -5.99 -7.14
C LEU A 552 3.84 -5.91 -6.09
N SER A 553 3.25 -4.73 -5.94
CA SER A 553 2.20 -4.47 -4.97
C SER A 553 1.28 -3.34 -5.43
N ASP A 554 0.01 -3.42 -5.05
CA ASP A 554 -1.00 -2.35 -5.14
C ASP A 554 -1.03 -1.65 -6.51
N VAL A 555 -1.34 -2.42 -7.56
CA VAL A 555 -1.45 -1.89 -8.93
C VAL A 555 -2.82 -1.24 -9.12
N ARG A 556 -2.84 -0.01 -9.62
CA ARG A 556 -4.05 0.81 -9.79
C ARG A 556 -4.12 1.44 -11.16
N VAL A 557 -5.34 1.60 -11.67
CA VAL A 557 -5.66 2.26 -12.93
C VAL A 557 -6.73 3.30 -12.67
N TYR A 558 -6.43 4.56 -12.95
CA TYR A 558 -7.36 5.67 -12.87
C TYR A 558 -7.76 6.13 -14.28
N ASP A 559 -9.01 6.55 -14.49
CA ASP A 559 -9.52 7.10 -15.75
C ASP A 559 -9.27 8.60 -15.92
N ARG A 560 -8.48 9.20 -15.03
CA ARG A 560 -7.94 10.56 -15.15
C ARG A 560 -6.48 10.63 -14.74
N ALA A 561 -5.83 11.72 -15.11
CA ALA A 561 -4.53 12.08 -14.54
C ALA A 561 -4.71 12.55 -13.09
N ILE A 562 -4.34 11.73 -12.10
CA ILE A 562 -4.40 12.11 -10.68
C ILE A 562 -3.31 13.13 -10.31
N ALA A 563 -3.60 13.98 -9.32
CA ALA A 563 -2.71 15.06 -8.89
C ALA A 563 -1.52 14.52 -8.06
N LEU A 564 -0.48 15.35 -7.87
CA LEU A 564 0.73 14.91 -7.15
C LEU A 564 0.44 14.63 -5.68
N GLU A 565 -0.48 15.38 -5.09
CA GLU A 565 -0.96 15.27 -3.72
C GLU A 565 -1.76 13.96 -3.53
N GLU A 566 -2.47 13.52 -4.57
CA GLU A 566 -3.13 12.21 -4.58
C GLU A 566 -2.10 11.08 -4.67
N ILE A 567 -1.05 11.25 -5.49
CA ILE A 567 0.05 10.30 -5.58
C ILE A 567 0.81 10.22 -4.24
N ALA A 568 1.03 11.34 -3.56
CA ALA A 568 1.68 11.38 -2.24
C ALA A 568 0.90 10.54 -1.21
N ARG A 569 -0.43 10.64 -1.19
CA ARG A 569 -1.30 9.80 -0.35
C ARG A 569 -1.21 8.29 -0.66
N LEU A 570 -0.78 7.91 -1.87
CA LEU A 570 -0.51 6.49 -2.20
C LEU A 570 0.84 6.01 -1.64
N ILE A 571 1.77 6.95 -1.46
CA ILE A 571 3.15 6.70 -1.06
C ILE A 571 3.30 6.64 0.45
N GLU A 572 2.44 7.36 1.18
CA GLU A 572 2.42 7.40 2.65
C GLU A 572 2.69 6.02 3.26
N ARG A 573 3.94 5.85 3.70
CA ARG A 573 4.34 4.86 4.70
C ARG A 573 3.65 5.26 6.01
N PRO A 574 3.64 4.42 7.07
CA PRO A 574 3.34 4.93 8.39
C PRO A 574 4.40 5.96 8.79
N SER A 575 4.29 7.18 8.26
CA SER A 575 4.81 8.38 8.87
C SER A 575 3.94 8.62 10.08
N TYR A 576 4.57 8.94 11.21
CA TYR A 576 3.86 9.57 12.31
C TYR A 576 3.34 10.91 11.78
N VAL A 577 2.12 10.92 11.24
CA VAL A 577 1.34 12.14 11.06
C VAL A 577 0.92 12.52 12.46
N VAL A 578 1.75 13.33 13.14
CA VAL A 578 1.33 13.94 14.38
C VAL A 578 0.56 15.21 14.02
N GLN A 579 -0.74 15.18 14.29
CA GLN A 579 -1.64 16.31 14.10
C GLN A 579 -1.61 17.16 15.37
N TRP A 580 -0.95 18.32 15.35
CA TRP A 580 -0.88 19.25 16.49
C TRP A 580 -2.20 20.08 16.55
N ASP A 581 -2.57 20.61 17.73
CA ASP A 581 -3.83 21.35 17.98
C ASP A 581 -3.55 22.81 18.38
N GLU A 582 -4.23 23.77 17.76
CA GLU A 582 -4.38 25.12 18.30
C GLU A 582 -5.76 25.21 18.96
N GLY A 583 -5.81 25.07 20.28
CA GLY A 583 -7.09 25.00 20.97
C GLY A 583 -7.03 24.94 22.49
N LEU A 584 -6.49 25.99 23.12
CA LEU A 584 -7.14 26.67 24.26
C LEU A 584 -6.86 28.17 24.18
#